data_AF-A0A382N949-F1
#
_entry.id   AF-A0A382N949-F1
#
_cell.length_a   1.000
_cell.length_b   1.000
_cell.length_c   1.000
_cell.angle_alpha   90.00
_cell.angle_beta   90.00
_cell.angle_gamma   90.00
#
_symmetry.space_group_name_H-M   'P 1'
#
loop_
_entity.id
_entity.type
_entity.pdbx_description
1 polymer ?
#
loop_
_entity_poly.entity_id
_entity_poly.type
_entity_poly.pdbx_seq_one_letter_code
_entity_poly.pdbx_strand_id
1 'polypeptide(L)'
;VAKVRSRLSSSRLVQNRGRVTQMIGLVIESQGPMASVGEICRIESQVTGQGTEAEVVGFRDRKLLLMPLGDVQGICPGSEVIATGHSLRVPVGDELLGRVINGLGQPLDDLGEIPRQSVAELNLNTPHPLRRQRITEPFVTGVKAIDTFTPLGRGQRMGVFAGSGVGKSTLMGMMASQAEADVNVIALIG
;
A
#
# COMPACT_ATOMS: atom_id res chain seq x y z
N VAL A 1 26.39 -17.48 -17.75
CA VAL A 1 25.45 -17.42 -18.91
C VAL A 1 23.99 -17.72 -18.51
N ALA A 2 23.67 -18.82 -17.81
CA ALA A 2 22.29 -19.17 -17.44
C ALA A 2 21.54 -18.07 -16.62
N LYS A 3 22.20 -17.47 -15.62
CA LYS A 3 21.63 -16.39 -14.78
C LYS A 3 21.28 -15.13 -15.59
N VAL A 4 22.10 -14.77 -16.58
CA VAL A 4 21.86 -13.63 -17.48
C VAL A 4 20.73 -13.92 -18.45
N ARG A 5 20.67 -15.14 -19.02
CA ARG A 5 19.58 -15.57 -19.89
C ARG A 5 18.21 -15.56 -19.18
N SER A 6 18.18 -16.00 -17.91
CA SER A 6 16.95 -15.97 -17.09
C SER A 6 16.45 -14.56 -16.78
N ARG A 7 17.35 -13.58 -16.64
CA ARG A 7 16.99 -12.17 -16.42
C ARG A 7 16.54 -11.49 -17.71
N LEU A 8 17.16 -11.82 -18.84
CA LEU A 8 16.77 -11.29 -20.14
C LEU A 8 15.39 -11.83 -20.57
N SER A 9 15.06 -13.10 -20.28
CA SER A 9 13.74 -13.66 -20.59
C SER A 9 12.61 -13.06 -19.77
N SER A 10 12.87 -12.53 -18.58
CA SER A 10 11.88 -11.82 -17.75
C SER A 10 11.91 -10.31 -17.93
N SER A 11 12.81 -9.77 -18.77
CA SER A 11 12.93 -8.34 -19.01
C SER A 11 11.92 -7.87 -20.06
N ARG A 12 11.17 -6.80 -19.74
CA ARG A 12 10.24 -6.18 -20.69
C ARG A 12 11.05 -5.36 -21.69
N LEU A 13 11.20 -5.86 -22.91
CA LEU A 13 11.99 -5.22 -23.98
C LEU A 13 11.27 -4.02 -24.65
N VAL A 14 9.98 -3.83 -24.33
CA VAL A 14 9.16 -2.73 -24.82
C VAL A 14 8.57 -1.99 -23.62
N GLN A 15 8.75 -0.68 -23.58
CA GLN A 15 8.04 0.20 -22.64
C GLN A 15 6.85 0.83 -23.36
N ASN A 16 5.64 0.51 -22.90
CA ASN A 16 4.46 1.24 -23.33
C ASN A 16 4.50 2.64 -22.69
N ARG A 17 4.53 3.66 -23.54
CA ARG A 17 4.57 5.07 -23.16
C ARG A 17 3.29 5.77 -23.62
N GLY A 18 2.85 6.73 -22.83
CA GLY A 18 1.74 7.63 -23.13
C GLY A 18 2.10 9.04 -22.72
N ARG A 19 1.12 9.93 -22.81
CA ARG A 19 1.29 11.33 -22.41
C ARG A 19 0.07 11.86 -21.70
N VAL A 20 0.33 12.65 -20.66
CA VAL A 20 -0.69 13.44 -19.98
C VAL A 20 -1.34 14.38 -20.99
N THR A 21 -2.67 14.33 -21.06
CA THR A 21 -3.47 15.21 -21.91
C THR A 21 -4.08 16.36 -21.12
N GLN A 22 -4.55 16.07 -19.90
CA GLN A 22 -5.11 17.07 -18.99
C GLN A 22 -5.10 16.55 -17.55
N MET A 23 -5.33 17.46 -16.61
CA MET A 23 -5.54 17.16 -15.20
C MET A 23 -6.78 17.92 -14.72
N ILE A 24 -7.72 17.23 -14.06
CA ILE A 24 -8.95 17.79 -13.53
C ILE A 24 -9.02 17.41 -12.05
N GLY A 25 -8.81 18.39 -11.16
CA GLY A 25 -8.63 18.12 -9.75
C GLY A 25 -7.42 17.20 -9.53
N LEU A 26 -7.65 16.04 -8.90
CA LEU A 26 -6.61 15.02 -8.68
C LEU A 26 -6.56 13.95 -9.78
N VAL A 27 -7.48 13.98 -10.75
CA VAL A 27 -7.53 12.97 -11.81
C VAL A 27 -6.71 13.45 -13.00
N ILE A 28 -5.75 12.63 -13.41
CA ILE A 28 -4.89 12.89 -14.57
C ILE A 28 -5.39 12.03 -15.73
N GLU A 29 -5.67 12.65 -16.87
CA GLU A 29 -6.00 11.93 -18.10
C GLU A 29 -4.76 11.72 -18.97
N SER A 30 -4.52 10.48 -19.39
CA SER A 30 -3.41 10.15 -20.27
C SER A 30 -3.87 9.49 -21.57
N GLN A 31 -3.28 9.90 -22.69
CA GLN A 31 -3.41 9.16 -23.95
C GLN A 31 -2.32 8.10 -24.00
N GLY A 32 -2.75 6.83 -23.94
CA GLY A 32 -1.84 5.73 -23.62
C GLY A 32 -1.21 5.89 -22.23
N PRO A 33 -0.26 5.04 -21.83
CA PRO A 33 0.05 3.75 -22.45
C PRO A 33 -1.15 2.80 -22.41
N MET A 34 -1.05 1.62 -23.01
CA MET A 34 -2.01 0.55 -22.69
C MET A 34 -1.68 -0.03 -21.32
N ALA A 35 -2.56 0.20 -20.36
CA ALA A 35 -2.48 -0.29 -18.99
C ALA A 35 -3.88 -0.66 -18.47
N SER A 36 -3.92 -1.56 -17.49
CA SER A 36 -5.17 -2.05 -16.89
C SER A 36 -5.53 -1.31 -15.60
N VAL A 37 -6.80 -1.36 -15.18
CA VAL A 37 -7.23 -0.79 -13.89
C VAL A 37 -6.47 -1.47 -12.75
N GLY A 38 -5.95 -0.68 -11.81
CA GLY A 38 -5.10 -1.12 -10.72
C GLY A 38 -3.62 -1.29 -11.08
N GLU A 39 -3.22 -1.03 -12.33
CA GLU A 39 -1.82 -0.99 -12.73
C GLU A 39 -1.19 0.34 -12.32
N ILE A 40 0.06 0.29 -11.87
CA ILE A 40 0.84 1.49 -11.58
C ILE A 40 1.48 2.02 -12.86
N CYS A 41 1.40 3.33 -13.02
CA CYS A 41 2.12 4.09 -14.01
C CYS A 41 3.07 5.07 -13.31
N ARG A 42 4.19 5.37 -13.96
CA ARG A 42 5.11 6.43 -13.54
C ARG A 42 4.96 7.61 -14.48
N ILE A 43 4.66 8.78 -13.92
CA ILE A 43 4.54 10.04 -14.64
C ILE A 43 5.84 10.82 -14.45
N GLU A 44 6.58 11.05 -15.53
CA GLU A 44 7.82 11.83 -15.48
C GLU A 44 7.50 13.33 -15.56
N SER A 45 7.96 14.07 -14.54
CA SER A 45 7.95 15.53 -14.57
C SER A 45 9.21 16.04 -15.26
N GLN A 46 9.05 16.74 -16.39
CA GLN A 46 10.17 17.40 -17.05
C GLN A 46 10.64 18.64 -16.29
N VAL A 47 9.80 19.19 -15.43
CA VAL A 47 10.09 20.41 -14.66
C VAL A 47 10.97 20.09 -13.45
N THR A 48 10.61 19.05 -12.70
CA THR A 48 11.32 18.66 -11.46
C THR A 48 12.35 17.56 -11.69
N GLY A 49 12.29 16.86 -12.83
CA GLY A 49 13.11 15.69 -13.11
C GLY A 49 12.76 14.47 -12.25
N GLN A 50 11.69 14.54 -11.46
CA GLN A 50 11.23 13.47 -10.59
C GLN A 50 9.99 12.79 -11.14
N GLY A 51 9.92 11.47 -10.97
CA GLY A 51 8.77 10.68 -11.36
C GLY A 51 7.76 10.57 -10.23
N THR A 52 6.48 10.70 -10.55
CA THR A 52 5.37 10.46 -9.61
C THR A 52 4.66 9.16 -9.97
N GLU A 53 4.44 8.28 -9.01
CA GLU A 53 3.62 7.08 -9.23
C GLU A 53 2.14 7.45 -9.27
N ALA A 54 1.38 6.81 -10.15
CA ALA A 54 -0.05 6.97 -10.27
C ALA A 54 -0.72 5.64 -10.58
N GLU A 55 -1.89 5.40 -10.01
CA GLU A 55 -2.68 4.19 -10.26
C GLU A 55 -3.71 4.45 -11.37
N VAL A 56 -3.87 3.50 -12.28
CA VAL A 56 -4.98 3.52 -13.24
C VAL A 56 -6.29 3.21 -12.50
N VAL A 57 -7.12 4.24 -12.30
CA VAL A 57 -8.43 4.09 -11.64
C VAL A 57 -9.58 3.87 -12.62
N GLY A 58 -9.33 4.03 -13.92
CA GLY A 58 -10.34 3.81 -14.95
C GLY A 58 -9.87 4.26 -16.33
N PHE A 59 -10.81 4.28 -17.27
CA PHE A 59 -10.60 4.80 -18.61
C PHE A 59 -11.90 5.42 -19.15
N ARG A 60 -11.77 6.43 -19.99
CA ARG A 60 -12.87 7.12 -20.65
C ARG A 60 -12.40 7.65 -22.01
N ASP A 61 -13.22 7.51 -23.05
CA ASP A 61 -12.92 8.03 -24.39
C ASP A 61 -11.53 7.64 -24.92
N ARG A 62 -11.12 6.38 -24.68
CA ARG A 62 -9.80 5.81 -25.04
C ARG A 62 -8.60 6.45 -24.31
N LYS A 63 -8.84 7.20 -23.24
CA LYS A 63 -7.82 7.71 -22.33
C LYS A 63 -7.84 6.97 -21.01
N LEU A 64 -6.68 6.87 -20.37
CA LEU A 64 -6.57 6.39 -19.00
C LEU A 64 -6.89 7.51 -18.02
N LEU A 65 -7.55 7.16 -16.92
CA LEU A 65 -7.73 8.00 -15.75
C LEU A 65 -6.76 7.52 -14.68
N LEU A 66 -5.86 8.40 -14.26
CA LEU A 66 -4.78 8.10 -13.33
C LEU A 66 -5.00 8.91 -12.03
N MET A 67 -4.82 8.25 -10.89
CA MET A 67 -4.79 8.89 -9.58
C MET A 67 -3.34 8.92 -9.07
N PRO A 68 -2.74 10.09 -8.88
CA PRO A 68 -1.38 10.20 -8.34
C PRO A 68 -1.33 9.68 -6.90
N LEU A 69 -0.26 8.95 -6.58
CA LEU A 69 0.02 8.40 -5.26
C LEU A 69 1.00 9.28 -4.45
N GLY A 70 1.46 10.39 -5.04
CA GLY A 70 2.38 11.35 -4.44
C GLY A 70 2.12 12.77 -4.93
N ASP A 71 3.11 13.64 -4.78
CA ASP A 71 3.00 15.05 -5.20
C ASP A 71 2.85 15.17 -6.72
N VAL A 72 1.96 16.06 -7.16
CA VAL A 72 1.67 16.34 -8.57
C VAL A 72 2.46 17.52 -9.12
N GLN A 73 3.30 18.16 -8.30
CA GLN A 73 4.12 19.30 -8.73
C GLN A 73 4.97 18.98 -9.97
N GLY A 74 4.84 19.83 -10.99
CA GLY A 74 5.57 19.71 -12.25
C GLY A 74 4.94 18.75 -13.28
N ILE A 75 3.85 18.07 -12.94
CA ILE A 75 3.05 17.34 -13.94
C ILE A 75 2.32 18.37 -14.81
N CYS A 76 2.49 18.25 -16.13
CA CYS A 76 1.87 19.15 -17.10
C CYS A 76 1.41 18.38 -18.35
N PRO A 77 0.56 18.99 -19.20
CA PRO A 77 0.22 18.38 -20.49
C PRO A 77 1.48 18.04 -21.30
N GLY A 78 1.54 16.82 -21.81
CA GLY A 78 2.71 16.27 -22.49
C GLY A 78 3.70 15.52 -21.60
N SER A 79 3.58 15.58 -20.27
CA SER A 79 4.35 14.74 -19.33
C SER A 79 4.23 13.27 -19.71
N GLU A 80 5.36 12.54 -19.64
CA GLU A 80 5.41 11.16 -20.10
C GLU A 80 4.80 10.23 -19.05
N VAL A 81 3.99 9.27 -19.51
CA VAL A 81 3.38 8.25 -18.65
C VAL A 81 3.90 6.89 -19.06
N ILE A 82 4.50 6.15 -18.13
CA ILE A 82 5.15 4.87 -18.38
C ILE A 82 4.44 3.79 -17.56
N ALA A 83 3.89 2.78 -18.23
CA ALA A 83 3.24 1.66 -17.56
C ALA A 83 4.28 0.72 -16.92
N THR A 84 4.15 0.42 -15.63
CA THR A 84 5.10 -0.47 -14.93
C THR A 84 4.83 -1.94 -15.24
N GLY A 85 3.61 -2.30 -15.66
CA GLY A 85 3.21 -3.69 -15.89
C GLY A 85 2.80 -4.44 -14.63
N HIS A 86 2.65 -3.76 -13.50
CA HIS A 86 2.25 -4.39 -12.25
C HIS A 86 1.37 -3.46 -11.41
N SER A 87 0.58 -4.06 -10.51
CA SER A 87 -0.15 -3.32 -9.48
C SER A 87 0.79 -2.78 -8.40
N LEU A 88 0.23 -2.03 -7.45
CA LEU A 88 0.97 -1.52 -6.30
C LEU A 88 1.62 -2.68 -5.54
N ARG A 89 2.93 -2.55 -5.31
CA ARG A 89 3.75 -3.52 -4.60
C ARG A 89 4.40 -2.83 -3.41
N VAL A 90 4.32 -3.49 -2.26
CA VAL A 90 4.93 -3.00 -1.02
C VAL A 90 5.96 -4.00 -0.50
N PRO A 91 7.04 -3.54 0.16
CA PRO A 91 7.96 -4.44 0.84
C PRO A 91 7.21 -5.23 1.91
N VAL A 92 7.57 -6.52 2.06
CA VAL A 92 7.09 -7.39 3.14
C VAL A 92 8.25 -8.21 3.68
N GLY A 93 8.18 -8.55 4.96
CA GLY A 93 9.22 -9.32 5.65
C GLY A 93 9.45 -8.82 7.08
N ASP A 94 10.28 -9.55 7.80
CA ASP A 94 10.63 -9.25 9.19
C ASP A 94 11.44 -7.95 9.32
N GLU A 95 12.01 -7.45 8.22
CA GLU A 95 12.72 -6.17 8.16
C GLU A 95 11.82 -4.96 8.43
N LEU A 96 10.49 -5.15 8.39
CA LEU A 96 9.51 -4.13 8.75
C LEU A 96 9.32 -3.99 10.26
N LEU A 97 9.77 -4.96 11.06
CA LEU A 97 9.60 -4.93 12.51
C LEU A 97 10.34 -3.72 13.10
N GLY A 98 9.60 -2.92 13.87
CA GLY A 98 10.11 -1.68 14.46
C GLY A 98 10.24 -0.49 13.50
N ARG A 99 9.85 -0.64 12.23
CA ARG A 99 9.88 0.44 11.24
C ARG A 99 8.56 1.22 11.22
N VAL A 100 8.63 2.49 10.83
CA VAL A 100 7.46 3.29 10.47
C VAL A 100 7.49 3.55 8.97
N ILE A 101 6.43 3.20 8.26
CA ILE A 101 6.34 3.33 6.79
C ILE A 101 5.06 4.05 6.38
N ASN A 102 5.08 4.69 5.22
CA ASN A 102 3.88 5.26 4.59
C ASN A 102 3.08 4.18 3.82
N GLY A 103 1.94 4.56 3.24
CA GLY A 103 1.06 3.66 2.47
C GLY A 103 1.70 3.05 1.21
N LEU A 104 2.83 3.60 0.74
CA LEU A 104 3.62 3.08 -0.38
C LEU A 104 4.79 2.20 0.09
N GLY A 105 4.91 1.96 1.39
CA GLY A 105 5.99 1.18 1.99
C GLY A 105 7.34 1.90 2.03
N GLN A 106 7.34 3.23 1.90
CA GLN A 106 8.55 4.05 2.07
C GLN A 106 8.74 4.38 3.56
N PRO A 107 9.98 4.33 4.08
CA PRO A 107 10.25 4.59 5.49
C PRO A 107 10.00 6.06 5.86
N LEU A 108 9.48 6.28 7.07
CA LEU A 108 9.19 7.58 7.69
C LEU A 108 9.97 7.82 9.00
N ASP A 109 10.86 6.89 9.36
CA ASP A 109 11.53 6.81 10.67
C ASP A 109 13.00 7.25 10.67
N ASP A 110 13.49 7.81 9.55
CA ASP A 110 14.89 8.24 9.37
C ASP A 110 15.94 7.13 9.56
N LEU A 111 15.53 5.86 9.61
CA LEU A 111 16.43 4.70 9.80
C LEU A 111 17.04 4.19 8.47
N GLY A 112 16.89 4.95 7.39
CA GLY A 112 17.37 4.58 6.05
C GLY A 112 16.43 3.59 5.33
N GLU A 113 16.89 3.07 4.19
CA GLU A 113 16.08 2.16 3.37
C GLU A 113 15.80 0.82 4.08
N ILE A 114 14.62 0.26 3.80
CA ILE A 114 14.28 -1.10 4.24
C ILE A 114 14.87 -2.07 3.19
N PRO A 115 15.70 -3.04 3.60
CA PRO A 115 16.21 -4.06 2.69
C PRO A 115 15.04 -4.80 2.02
N ARG A 116 14.91 -4.66 0.70
CA ARG A 116 13.82 -5.29 -0.07
C ARG A 116 14.13 -6.76 -0.32
N GLN A 117 13.84 -7.61 0.66
CA GLN A 117 13.98 -9.06 0.48
C GLN A 117 12.82 -9.63 -0.34
N SER A 118 11.60 -9.15 -0.09
CA SER A 118 10.41 -9.56 -0.83
C SER A 118 9.40 -8.42 -0.97
N VAL A 119 8.61 -8.48 -2.04
CA VAL A 119 7.53 -7.54 -2.32
C VAL A 119 6.24 -8.32 -2.53
N ALA A 120 5.14 -7.82 -1.98
CA ALA A 120 3.81 -8.37 -2.19
C ALA A 120 2.96 -7.39 -3.00
N GLU A 121 2.12 -7.93 -3.88
CA GLU A 121 1.03 -7.17 -4.48
C GLU A 121 -0.12 -7.03 -3.48
N LEU A 122 -0.77 -5.87 -3.47
CA LEU A 122 -1.88 -5.61 -2.54
C LEU A 122 -3.17 -6.38 -2.89
N ASN A 123 -3.29 -6.87 -4.12
CA ASN A 123 -4.41 -7.70 -4.57
C ASN A 123 -4.26 -9.15 -4.10
N LEU A 124 -4.37 -9.35 -2.79
CA LEU A 124 -4.33 -10.68 -2.18
C LEU A 124 -5.70 -11.36 -2.25
N ASN A 125 -5.70 -12.67 -2.54
CA ASN A 125 -6.93 -13.47 -2.50
C ASN A 125 -7.47 -13.55 -1.07
N THR A 126 -8.76 -13.25 -0.91
CA THR A 126 -9.41 -13.37 0.40
C THR A 126 -9.53 -14.84 0.80
N PRO A 127 -9.19 -15.22 2.05
CA PRO A 127 -9.38 -16.59 2.53
C PRO A 127 -10.85 -17.02 2.44
N HIS A 128 -11.09 -18.26 2.01
CA HIS A 128 -12.44 -18.79 1.86
C HIS A 128 -13.18 -18.87 3.20
N PRO A 129 -14.42 -18.37 3.34
CA PRO A 129 -15.14 -18.32 4.62
C PRO A 129 -15.29 -19.69 5.30
N LEU A 130 -15.57 -20.75 4.53
CA LEU A 130 -15.68 -22.12 5.07
C LEU A 130 -14.35 -22.73 5.55
N ARG A 131 -13.21 -22.14 5.18
CA ARG A 131 -11.89 -22.55 5.68
C ARG A 131 -11.50 -21.81 6.96
N ARG A 132 -12.32 -20.84 7.40
CA ARG A 132 -12.06 -20.06 8.60
C ARG A 132 -12.21 -20.95 9.84
N GLN A 133 -11.18 -20.99 10.66
CA GLN A 133 -11.20 -21.69 11.93
C GLN A 133 -12.12 -20.98 12.94
N ARG A 134 -12.73 -21.75 13.84
CA ARG A 134 -13.46 -21.19 14.98
C ARG A 134 -12.47 -20.52 15.93
N ILE A 135 -12.93 -19.48 16.62
CA ILE A 135 -12.14 -18.78 17.63
C ILE A 135 -12.26 -19.58 18.93
N THR A 136 -11.17 -20.24 19.32
CA THR A 136 -11.11 -21.09 20.52
C THR A 136 -10.04 -20.68 21.52
N GLU A 137 -9.08 -19.87 21.09
CA GLU A 137 -7.97 -19.40 21.92
C GLU A 137 -8.26 -17.99 22.44
N PRO A 138 -8.15 -17.73 23.75
CA PRO A 138 -8.22 -16.39 24.30
C PRO A 138 -7.12 -15.48 23.72
N PHE A 139 -7.43 -14.20 23.57
CA PHE A 139 -6.48 -13.14 23.25
C PHE A 139 -6.43 -12.15 24.41
N VAL A 140 -5.36 -12.24 25.20
CA VAL A 140 -5.16 -11.37 26.38
C VAL A 140 -4.68 -10.01 25.90
N THR A 141 -5.46 -8.97 26.21
CA THR A 141 -5.18 -7.61 25.75
C THR A 141 -4.27 -6.82 26.70
N GLY A 142 -4.16 -7.26 27.95
CA GLY A 142 -3.49 -6.53 29.04
C GLY A 142 -4.37 -5.47 29.70
N VAL A 143 -5.52 -5.15 29.09
CA VAL A 143 -6.48 -4.18 29.62
C VAL A 143 -7.51 -4.94 30.46
N LYS A 144 -7.33 -4.91 31.79
CA LYS A 144 -8.18 -5.65 32.77
C LYS A 144 -9.67 -5.54 32.50
N ALA A 145 -10.16 -4.35 32.15
CA ALA A 145 -11.58 -4.13 31.87
C ALA A 145 -12.05 -4.93 30.64
N ILE A 146 -11.24 -5.00 29.58
CA ILE A 146 -11.54 -5.80 28.39
C ILE A 146 -11.41 -7.28 28.73
N ASP A 147 -10.29 -7.70 29.32
CA ASP A 147 -10.02 -9.11 29.60
C ASP A 147 -11.04 -9.73 30.57
N THR A 148 -11.65 -8.93 31.45
CA THR A 148 -12.65 -9.39 32.42
C THR A 148 -14.07 -9.34 31.87
N PHE A 149 -14.48 -8.20 31.30
CA PHE A 149 -15.89 -7.96 30.96
C PHE A 149 -16.21 -8.22 29.49
N THR A 150 -15.22 -8.24 28.61
CA THR A 150 -15.42 -8.46 27.17
C THR A 150 -14.22 -9.24 26.60
N PRO A 151 -13.98 -10.47 27.08
CA PRO A 151 -12.82 -11.25 26.68
C PRO A 151 -12.81 -11.47 25.16
N LEU A 152 -11.64 -11.32 24.57
CA LEU A 152 -11.42 -11.48 23.13
C LEU A 152 -10.77 -12.82 22.83
N GLY A 153 -10.94 -13.31 21.61
CA GLY A 153 -10.25 -14.49 21.12
C GLY A 153 -9.37 -14.23 19.88
N ARG A 154 -8.37 -15.08 19.66
CA ARG A 154 -7.44 -14.95 18.53
C ARG A 154 -8.18 -15.09 17.20
N GLY A 155 -8.00 -14.14 16.31
CA GLY A 155 -8.73 -14.06 15.03
C GLY A 155 -10.13 -13.40 15.10
N GLN A 156 -10.51 -12.87 16.27
CA GLN A 156 -11.68 -12.01 16.43
C GLN A 156 -11.42 -10.62 15.84
N ARG A 157 -12.45 -10.00 15.27
CA ARG A 157 -12.41 -8.62 14.76
C ARG A 157 -13.31 -7.78 15.65
N MET A 158 -12.78 -6.72 16.23
CA MET A 158 -13.48 -5.85 17.16
C MET A 158 -13.41 -4.40 16.70
N GLY A 159 -14.51 -3.67 16.91
CA GLY A 159 -14.55 -2.22 16.74
C GLY A 159 -14.34 -1.52 18.08
N VAL A 160 -13.56 -0.43 18.08
CA VAL A 160 -13.44 0.49 19.21
C VAL A 160 -14.14 1.80 18.82
N PHE A 161 -15.31 2.04 19.40
CA PHE A 161 -16.09 3.24 19.15
C PHE A 161 -15.81 4.27 20.24
N ALA A 162 -15.28 5.43 19.85
CA ALA A 162 -14.85 6.46 20.78
C ALA A 162 -14.94 7.86 20.15
N GLY A 163 -15.31 8.86 20.96
CA GLY A 163 -15.28 10.27 20.57
C GLY A 163 -13.87 10.88 20.64
N SER A 164 -13.75 12.17 20.31
CA SER A 164 -12.48 12.88 20.49
C SER A 164 -12.15 13.05 21.98
N GLY A 165 -10.88 12.88 22.35
CA GLY A 165 -10.39 13.12 23.72
C GLY A 165 -10.75 12.07 24.78
N VAL A 166 -11.49 11.01 24.46
CA VAL A 166 -11.94 10.01 25.45
C VAL A 166 -10.91 8.91 25.77
N GLY A 167 -9.67 9.06 25.31
CA GLY A 167 -8.60 8.10 25.57
C GLY A 167 -8.47 6.95 24.55
N LYS A 168 -9.07 7.05 23.35
CA LYS A 168 -8.93 6.03 22.28
C LYS A 168 -7.47 5.68 21.99
N SER A 169 -6.63 6.70 21.78
CA SER A 169 -5.21 6.50 21.47
C SER A 169 -4.45 5.87 22.63
N THR A 170 -4.77 6.25 23.87
CA THR A 170 -4.20 5.65 25.08
C THR A 170 -4.57 4.19 25.19
N LEU A 171 -5.83 3.82 24.95
CA LEU A 171 -6.27 2.43 24.97
C LEU A 171 -5.55 1.59 23.91
N MET A 172 -5.46 2.07 22.68
CA MET A 172 -4.73 1.39 21.61
C MET A 172 -3.24 1.24 21.94
N GLY A 173 -2.62 2.25 22.55
CA GLY A 173 -1.23 2.19 23.00
C GLY A 173 -1.02 1.15 24.10
N MET A 174 -1.91 1.08 25.09
CA MET A 174 -1.88 0.04 26.13
C MET A 174 -1.96 -1.35 25.50
N MET A 175 -2.91 -1.59 24.61
CA MET A 175 -3.04 -2.87 23.90
C MET A 175 -1.78 -3.19 23.08
N ALA A 176 -1.25 -2.23 22.31
CA ALA A 176 -0.04 -2.46 21.52
C ALA A 176 1.20 -2.80 22.36
N SER A 177 1.26 -2.33 23.61
CA SER A 177 2.38 -2.59 24.52
C SER A 177 2.22 -3.83 25.40
N GLN A 178 0.99 -4.27 25.66
CA GLN A 178 0.70 -5.31 26.67
C GLN A 178 0.00 -6.55 26.10
N ALA A 179 -0.58 -6.48 24.91
CA ALA A 179 -1.28 -7.61 24.33
C ALA A 179 -0.32 -8.75 23.96
N GLU A 180 -0.79 -9.98 24.15
CA GLU A 180 -0.04 -11.18 23.82
C GLU A 180 -0.11 -11.46 22.31
N ALA A 181 0.85 -10.89 21.56
CA ALA A 181 0.97 -11.07 20.12
C ALA A 181 2.44 -11.19 19.70
N ASP A 182 2.70 -12.04 18.71
CA ASP A 182 4.04 -12.16 18.12
C ASP A 182 4.44 -10.87 17.39
N VAL A 183 3.49 -10.22 16.71
CA VAL A 183 3.68 -8.98 15.95
C VAL A 183 2.44 -8.09 16.07
N ASN A 184 2.66 -6.80 16.30
CA ASN A 184 1.63 -5.76 16.28
C ASN A 184 1.78 -4.86 15.05
N VAL A 185 0.77 -4.87 14.17
CA VAL A 185 0.71 -3.97 13.01
C VAL A 185 -0.26 -2.83 13.30
N ILE A 186 0.23 -1.59 13.34
CA ILE A 186 -0.58 -0.40 13.64
C ILE A 186 -0.69 0.45 12.37
N ALA A 187 -1.90 0.53 11.83
CA ALA A 187 -2.22 1.43 10.73
C ALA A 187 -2.80 2.74 11.26
N LEU A 188 -2.14 3.86 10.97
CA LEU A 188 -2.61 5.20 11.28
C LEU A 188 -3.10 5.85 9.98
N ILE A 189 -4.42 6.05 9.88
CA ILE A 189 -5.09 6.57 8.69
C ILE A 189 -5.74 7.89 9.07
N GLY A 190 -5.39 8.96 8.35
CA GLY A 190 -5.85 10.33 8.58
C GLY A 190 -5.23 11.28 7.56
#